data_AF-A0A7Y4XBA2-F1
#
_entry.id   AF-A0A7Y4XBA2-F1
#
_cell.length_a   1.000
_cell.length_b   1.000
_cell.length_c   1.000
_cell.angle_alpha   90.00
_cell.angle_beta   90.00
_cell.angle_gamma   90.00
#
_symmetry.space_group_name_H-M   'P 1'
#
loop_
_entity.id
_entity.type
_entity.pdbx_description
1 polymer ?
#
loop_
_entity_poly.entity_id
_entity_poly.type
_entity_poly.pdbx_seq_one_letter_code
_entity_poly.pdbx_strand_id
1 'polypeptide(L)'
;EMSELISGGIGFAPLKQSGVLDSDVDQKIYRTALEAARRKFSPEFMNRIDRVVVFRSLNNEHLKQILEIELKAVQARVMAGTQTKFVFKCSDTAKTFLLNEGIDFKYGARHLKRAIERFLVYPLSNLIATDQVGFGDLVTVDYSAEVGKLVFAKEHGGALITDDEYETPTGRLYDPPSGSQAMTTGALEPRHGLAPAPAREK
;
A
#
# COMPACT_ATOMS: atom_id res chain seq x y z
N GLU A 1 -16.10 -19.52 21.75
CA GLU A 1 -16.05 -19.20 23.20
C GLU A 1 -15.57 -17.77 23.49
N MET A 2 -14.42 -17.29 22.98
CA MET A 2 -14.02 -15.88 23.18
C MET A 2 -14.89 -14.84 22.44
N SER A 3 -15.51 -15.23 21.32
CA SER A 3 -16.38 -14.37 20.50
C SER A 3 -17.68 -13.94 21.19
N GLU A 4 -18.24 -14.77 22.06
CA GLU A 4 -19.51 -14.49 22.76
C GLU A 4 -19.35 -13.50 23.93
N LEU A 5 -18.15 -13.41 24.50
CA LEU A 5 -17.83 -12.42 25.54
C LEU A 5 -17.72 -11.00 24.99
N ILE A 6 -17.47 -10.87 23.68
CA ILE A 6 -17.26 -9.58 23.00
C ILE A 6 -18.57 -9.03 22.42
N SER A 7 -19.50 -9.90 21.99
CA SER A 7 -20.66 -9.46 21.20
C SER A 7 -21.95 -9.15 21.96
N GLY A 8 -21.94 -9.08 23.30
CA GLY A 8 -23.07 -8.61 24.10
C GLY A 8 -24.44 -9.17 23.69
N GLY A 9 -24.69 -10.45 23.97
CA GLY A 9 -25.97 -11.11 23.66
C GLY A 9 -27.17 -10.50 24.39
N ILE A 10 -28.11 -9.97 23.60
CA ILE A 10 -29.58 -9.88 23.78
C ILE A 10 -30.05 -9.56 25.22
N GLY A 11 -30.19 -8.27 25.51
CA GLY A 11 -30.92 -7.79 26.69
C GLY A 11 -31.00 -6.26 26.71
N PHE A 12 -32.18 -5.73 27.01
CA PHE A 12 -32.43 -4.29 27.17
C PHE A 12 -31.65 -3.74 28.36
N ALA A 13 -30.41 -3.32 28.14
CA ALA A 13 -29.61 -2.57 29.10
C ALA A 13 -29.33 -1.17 28.53
N PRO A 14 -29.41 -0.11 29.36
CA PRO A 14 -29.21 1.26 28.89
C PRO A 14 -27.78 1.41 28.39
N LEU A 15 -27.62 2.12 27.28
CA LEU A 15 -26.35 2.41 26.62
C LEU A 15 -25.43 3.17 27.61
N LYS A 16 -24.63 2.45 28.40
CA LYS A 16 -23.63 3.03 29.29
C LYS A 16 -22.31 3.20 28.54
N GLN A 17 -21.72 4.37 28.69
CA GLN A 17 -20.56 4.88 27.94
C GLN A 17 -19.38 3.90 27.83
N SER A 18 -18.82 3.85 26.62
CA SER A 18 -17.87 2.86 26.10
C SER A 18 -16.51 2.78 26.79
N GLY A 19 -16.12 3.75 27.63
CA GLY A 19 -14.76 3.81 28.21
C GLY A 19 -14.52 2.95 29.46
N VAL A 20 -15.56 2.65 30.25
CA VAL A 20 -15.42 1.87 31.51
C VAL A 20 -15.58 0.36 31.27
N LEU A 21 -16.22 -0.02 30.16
CA LEU A 21 -16.46 -1.42 29.78
C LEU A 21 -15.17 -2.12 29.31
N ASP A 22 -14.25 -1.39 28.66
CA ASP A 22 -13.06 -1.98 28.03
C ASP A 22 -12.12 -2.61 29.07
N SER A 23 -11.92 -1.95 30.23
CA SER A 23 -11.04 -2.47 31.28
C SER A 23 -11.58 -3.71 32.01
N ASP A 24 -12.89 -3.80 32.21
CA ASP A 24 -13.51 -4.94 32.89
C ASP A 24 -13.50 -6.18 31.97
N VAL A 25 -13.78 -5.98 30.69
CA VAL A 25 -13.69 -7.01 29.65
C VAL A 25 -12.24 -7.48 29.49
N ASP A 26 -11.26 -6.57 29.44
CA ASP A 26 -9.84 -6.90 29.37
C ASP A 26 -9.38 -7.77 30.56
N GLN A 27 -9.79 -7.41 31.79
CA GLN A 27 -9.47 -8.20 32.98
C GLN A 27 -10.09 -9.59 32.91
N LYS A 28 -11.32 -9.70 32.41
CA LYS A 28 -11.99 -10.99 32.24
C LYS A 28 -11.27 -11.86 31.22
N ILE A 29 -10.90 -11.31 30.06
CA ILE A 29 -10.13 -12.00 29.01
C ILE A 29 -8.79 -12.48 29.58
N TYR A 30 -8.10 -11.63 30.35
CA TYR A 30 -6.82 -11.99 30.98
C TYR A 30 -6.97 -13.21 31.90
N ARG A 31 -7.97 -13.19 32.79
CA ARG A 31 -8.20 -14.30 33.74
C ARG A 31 -8.57 -15.58 33.02
N THR A 32 -9.48 -15.53 32.05
CA THR A 32 -9.89 -16.70 31.27
C THR A 32 -8.72 -17.28 30.47
N ALA A 33 -7.88 -16.44 29.85
CA ALA A 33 -6.71 -16.90 29.11
C ALA A 33 -5.68 -17.57 30.04
N LEU A 34 -5.43 -17.00 31.23
CA LEU A 34 -4.49 -17.55 32.19
C LEU A 34 -4.98 -18.87 32.78
N GLU A 35 -6.27 -19.01 33.08
CA GLU A 35 -6.85 -20.29 33.51
C GLU A 35 -6.77 -21.35 32.42
N ALA A 36 -7.08 -20.99 31.16
CA ALA A 36 -6.96 -21.90 30.04
C ALA A 36 -5.51 -22.40 29.86
N ALA A 37 -4.53 -21.50 29.99
CA ALA A 37 -3.12 -21.85 29.94
C ALA A 37 -2.72 -22.79 31.08
N ARG A 38 -3.14 -22.51 32.32
CA ARG A 38 -2.87 -23.37 33.50
C ARG A 38 -3.52 -24.75 33.40
N ARG A 39 -4.66 -24.88 32.71
CA ARG A 39 -5.29 -26.18 32.44
C ARG A 39 -4.57 -26.97 31.34
N LYS A 40 -3.90 -26.29 30.41
CA LYS A 40 -3.25 -26.91 29.25
C LYS A 40 -1.80 -27.30 29.52
N PHE A 41 -1.06 -26.52 30.31
CA PHE A 41 0.36 -26.72 30.59
C PHE A 41 0.60 -27.20 32.03
N SER A 42 1.70 -27.92 32.27
CA SER A 42 2.04 -28.42 33.60
C SER A 42 2.47 -27.27 34.54
N PRO A 43 2.30 -27.43 35.87
CA PRO A 43 2.74 -26.44 36.84
C PRO A 43 4.25 -26.14 36.77
N GLU A 44 5.08 -27.15 36.49
CA GLU A 44 6.53 -26.98 36.33
C GLU A 44 6.87 -26.06 35.16
N PHE A 45 6.17 -26.21 34.03
CA PHE A 45 6.35 -25.36 32.86
C PHE A 45 5.91 -23.93 33.15
N MET A 46 4.74 -23.76 33.79
CA MET A 46 4.22 -22.43 34.15
C MET A 46 5.17 -21.68 35.09
N ASN A 47 5.83 -22.39 36.01
CA ASN A 47 6.82 -21.82 36.93
C ASN A 47 8.15 -21.46 36.24
N ARG A 48 8.38 -21.85 34.98
CA ARG A 48 9.57 -21.50 34.18
C ARG A 48 9.39 -20.30 33.28
N ILE A 49 8.19 -19.71 33.24
CA ILE A 49 7.89 -18.54 32.42
C ILE A 49 8.03 -17.27 33.28
N ASP A 50 8.92 -16.35 32.85
CA ASP A 50 9.14 -15.08 33.56
C ASP A 50 7.93 -14.14 33.46
N ARG A 51 7.32 -14.05 32.27
CA ARG A 51 6.18 -13.15 32.01
C ARG A 51 5.16 -13.76 31.08
N VAL A 52 3.90 -13.57 31.42
CA VAL A 52 2.76 -13.91 30.57
C VAL A 52 2.10 -12.63 30.09
N VAL A 53 2.05 -12.44 28.77
CA VAL A 53 1.40 -11.30 28.12
C VAL A 53 0.17 -11.80 27.38
N VAL A 54 -1.00 -11.24 27.69
CA VAL A 54 -2.25 -11.53 26.99
C VAL A 54 -2.52 -10.39 26.02
N PHE A 55 -2.68 -10.71 24.74
CA PHE A 55 -3.03 -9.74 23.71
C PHE A 55 -4.51 -9.39 23.82
N ARG A 56 -4.79 -8.09 23.74
CA ARG A 56 -6.17 -7.57 23.69
C ARG A 56 -6.71 -7.68 22.27
N SER A 57 -8.04 -7.75 22.17
CA SER A 57 -8.71 -7.65 20.88
C SER A 57 -8.50 -6.26 20.28
N LEU A 58 -8.43 -6.18 18.95
CA LEU A 58 -8.28 -4.92 18.24
C LEU A 58 -9.64 -4.24 18.12
N ASN A 59 -9.74 -3.02 18.64
CA ASN A 59 -10.90 -2.15 18.44
C ASN A 59 -10.82 -1.47 17.06
N ASN A 60 -11.95 -0.94 16.58
CA ASN A 60 -12.04 -0.25 15.29
C ASN A 60 -11.03 0.91 15.16
N GLU A 61 -10.75 1.63 16.25
CA GLU A 61 -9.75 2.70 16.27
C GLU A 61 -8.33 2.16 16.07
N HIS A 62 -7.98 1.07 16.75
CA HIS A 62 -6.68 0.40 16.57
C HIS A 62 -6.53 -0.11 15.12
N LEU A 63 -7.62 -0.61 14.52
CA LEU A 63 -7.60 -1.08 13.12
C LEU A 63 -7.37 0.08 12.13
N LYS A 64 -7.99 1.24 12.37
CA LYS A 64 -7.70 2.46 11.60
C LYS A 64 -6.23 2.87 11.71
N GLN A 65 -5.66 2.83 12.92
CA GLN A 65 -4.24 3.14 13.11
C GLN A 65 -3.32 2.15 12.39
N ILE A 66 -3.64 0.86 12.43
CA ILE A 66 -2.89 -0.17 11.70
C ILE A 66 -2.97 0.07 10.19
N LEU A 67 -4.16 0.42 9.67
CA LEU A 67 -4.31 0.78 8.26
C LEU A 67 -3.41 1.96 7.88
N GLU A 68 -3.37 3.02 8.68
CA GLU A 68 -2.49 4.18 8.44
C GLU A 68 -1.01 3.80 8.40
N ILE A 69 -0.56 2.91 9.29
CA ILE A 69 0.82 2.41 9.30
C ILE A 69 1.13 1.67 8.00
N GLU A 70 0.23 0.78 7.57
CA GLU A 70 0.40 0.02 6.33
C GLU A 70 0.41 0.94 5.10
N LEU A 71 -0.51 1.92 5.02
CA LEU A 71 -0.55 2.91 3.94
C LEU A 71 0.74 3.72 3.87
N LYS A 72 1.27 4.17 5.02
CA LYS A 72 2.58 4.84 5.09
C LYS A 72 3.71 3.94 4.61
N ALA A 73 3.68 2.65 4.94
CA ALA A 73 4.66 1.69 4.45
C ALA A 73 4.54 1.45 2.93
N VAL A 74 3.34 1.55 2.34
CA VAL A 74 3.19 1.58 0.88
C VAL A 74 3.79 2.85 0.29
N GLN A 75 3.47 4.03 0.84
CA GLN A 75 3.98 5.32 0.37
C GLN A 75 5.51 5.36 0.43
N ALA A 76 6.12 4.88 1.52
CA ALA A 76 7.58 4.81 1.66
C ALA A 76 8.22 3.93 0.58
N ARG A 77 7.61 2.80 0.24
CA ARG A 77 8.08 1.92 -0.84
C ARG A 77 8.01 2.59 -2.20
N VAL A 78 6.96 3.37 -2.47
CA VAL A 78 6.84 4.15 -3.71
C VAL A 78 7.95 5.21 -3.79
N MET A 79 8.19 5.95 -2.71
CA MET A 79 9.23 7.01 -2.69
C MET A 79 10.66 6.47 -2.79
N ALA A 80 10.90 5.25 -2.30
CA ALA A 80 12.21 4.58 -2.40
C ALA A 80 12.48 3.99 -3.80
N GLY A 81 11.48 3.94 -4.69
CA GLY A 81 11.64 3.47 -6.05
C GLY A 81 12.49 4.43 -6.91
N THR A 82 13.27 3.88 -7.85
CA THR A 82 14.16 4.67 -8.71
C THR A 82 13.48 5.28 -9.94
N GLN A 83 12.34 4.74 -10.36
CA GLN A 83 11.72 5.08 -11.64
C GLN A 83 10.52 6.04 -11.51
N THR A 84 9.70 5.86 -10.48
CA THR A 84 8.43 6.61 -10.36
C THR A 84 8.19 6.97 -8.90
N LYS A 85 8.35 8.27 -8.57
CA LYS A 85 8.04 8.81 -7.25
C LYS A 85 6.77 9.65 -7.33
N PHE A 86 5.73 9.22 -6.62
CA PHE A 86 4.47 9.94 -6.54
C PHE A 86 3.89 9.82 -5.12
N VAL A 87 2.94 10.70 -4.80
CA VAL A 87 2.22 10.65 -3.53
C VAL A 87 0.81 10.14 -3.80
N PHE A 88 0.29 9.28 -2.94
CA PHE A 88 -1.13 8.95 -2.96
C PHE A 88 -1.83 9.38 -1.66
N LYS A 89 -3.12 9.72 -1.78
CA LYS A 89 -3.99 10.05 -0.66
C LYS A 89 -5.24 9.19 -0.74
N CYS A 90 -5.55 8.48 0.33
CA CYS A 90 -6.80 7.74 0.45
C CYS A 90 -7.83 8.60 1.18
N SER A 91 -9.03 8.71 0.62
CA SER A 91 -10.17 9.31 1.31
C SER A 91 -10.70 8.40 2.43
N ASP A 92 -11.53 8.95 3.31
CA ASP A 92 -12.12 8.19 4.42
C ASP A 92 -13.00 7.03 3.93
N THR A 93 -13.71 7.21 2.81
CA THR A 93 -14.54 6.16 2.18
C THR A 93 -13.67 4.99 1.69
N ALA A 94 -12.53 5.27 1.06
CA ALA A 94 -11.56 4.25 0.66
C ALA A 94 -10.98 3.51 1.88
N LYS A 95 -10.65 4.22 2.96
CA LYS A 95 -10.15 3.61 4.20
C LYS A 95 -11.19 2.70 4.85
N THR A 96 -12.44 3.13 4.92
CA THR A 96 -13.54 2.31 5.45
C THR A 96 -13.75 1.05 4.61
N PHE A 97 -13.70 1.16 3.29
CA PHE A 97 -13.77 0.00 2.40
C PHE A 97 -12.64 -1.01 2.66
N LEU A 98 -11.39 -0.53 2.74
CA LEU A 98 -10.23 -1.38 3.00
C LEU A 98 -10.31 -2.09 4.36
N LEU A 99 -10.83 -1.41 5.40
CA LEU A 99 -11.07 -2.03 6.70
C LEU A 99 -12.14 -3.12 6.61
N ASN A 100 -13.29 -2.82 6.01
CA ASN A 100 -14.39 -3.78 5.91
C ASN A 100 -13.98 -5.06 5.17
N GLU A 101 -13.21 -4.93 4.09
CA GLU A 101 -12.73 -6.07 3.29
C GLU A 101 -11.53 -6.79 3.94
N GLY A 102 -10.76 -6.07 4.76
CA GLY A 102 -9.52 -6.54 5.37
C GLY A 102 -9.65 -7.13 6.77
N ILE A 103 -10.81 -7.01 7.42
CA ILE A 103 -11.04 -7.50 8.78
C ILE A 103 -11.72 -8.87 8.74
N ASP A 104 -11.07 -9.85 9.35
CA ASP A 104 -11.67 -11.14 9.65
C ASP A 104 -11.72 -11.34 11.18
N PHE A 105 -12.90 -11.64 11.73
CA PHE A 105 -13.09 -11.83 13.17
C PHE A 105 -12.28 -13.00 13.77
N LYS A 106 -11.93 -14.02 12.98
CA LYS A 106 -11.11 -15.17 13.40
C LYS A 106 -9.62 -14.92 13.21
N TYR A 107 -9.23 -14.25 12.13
CA TYR A 107 -7.82 -14.11 11.75
C TYR A 107 -7.22 -12.73 12.05
N GLY A 108 -8.04 -11.79 12.53
CA GLY A 108 -7.64 -10.42 12.88
C GLY A 108 -7.20 -9.60 11.66
N ALA A 109 -6.35 -8.59 11.90
CA ALA A 109 -5.86 -7.68 10.87
C ALA A 109 -4.88 -8.32 9.86
N ARG A 110 -4.62 -9.64 9.94
CA ARG A 110 -3.71 -10.32 8.97
C ARG A 110 -4.24 -10.22 7.54
N HIS A 111 -5.56 -10.25 7.36
CA HIS A 111 -6.19 -10.08 6.05
C HIS A 111 -6.14 -8.64 5.55
N LEU A 112 -5.92 -7.65 6.43
CA LEU A 112 -5.90 -6.24 6.06
C LEU A 112 -4.76 -5.94 5.09
N LYS A 113 -3.57 -6.47 5.37
CA LYS A 113 -2.42 -6.33 4.48
C LYS A 113 -2.71 -6.91 3.08
N ARG A 114 -3.37 -8.07 3.01
CA ARG A 114 -3.77 -8.72 1.75
C ARG A 114 -4.81 -7.88 0.99
N ALA A 115 -5.77 -7.29 1.69
CA ALA A 115 -6.74 -6.38 1.08
C ALA A 115 -6.05 -5.13 0.50
N ILE A 116 -5.14 -4.51 1.25
CA ILE A 116 -4.35 -3.37 0.76
C ILE A 116 -3.52 -3.76 -0.46
N GLU A 117 -2.83 -4.90 -0.43
CA GLU A 117 -2.08 -5.40 -1.59
C GLU A 117 -2.99 -5.58 -2.82
N ARG A 118 -4.16 -6.20 -2.63
CA ARG A 118 -5.08 -6.53 -3.71
C ARG A 118 -5.77 -5.32 -4.33
N PHE A 119 -6.31 -4.45 -3.48
CA PHE A 119 -7.21 -3.37 -3.91
C PHE A 119 -6.50 -2.04 -4.11
N LEU A 120 -5.33 -1.85 -3.49
CA LEU A 120 -4.56 -0.61 -3.60
C LEU A 120 -3.25 -0.83 -4.36
N VAL A 121 -2.40 -1.75 -3.92
CA VAL A 121 -1.04 -1.89 -4.48
C VAL A 121 -1.09 -2.38 -5.93
N TYR A 122 -1.83 -3.46 -6.23
CA TYR A 122 -1.88 -3.96 -7.61
C TYR A 122 -2.44 -2.94 -8.62
N PRO A 123 -3.55 -2.23 -8.35
CA PRO A 123 -4.00 -1.17 -9.25
C PRO A 123 -2.97 -0.05 -9.43
N LEU A 124 -2.33 0.40 -8.34
CA LEU A 124 -1.26 1.41 -8.44
C LEU A 124 -0.09 0.92 -9.30
N SER A 125 0.34 -0.34 -9.13
CA SER A 125 1.39 -0.94 -9.97
C SER A 125 0.99 -0.98 -11.44
N ASN A 126 -0.27 -1.27 -11.75
CA ASN A 126 -0.76 -1.26 -13.12
C ASN A 126 -0.78 0.16 -13.73
N LEU A 127 -1.12 1.19 -12.94
CA LEU A 127 -1.07 2.58 -13.39
C LEU A 127 0.36 3.04 -13.69
N ILE A 128 1.33 2.61 -12.89
CA ILE A 128 2.76 2.86 -13.14
C ILE A 128 3.20 2.13 -14.42
N ALA A 129 2.86 0.85 -14.55
CA ALA A 129 3.27 0.03 -15.70
C ALA A 129 2.65 0.47 -17.04
N THR A 130 1.58 1.26 -17.01
CA THR A 130 0.90 1.83 -18.19
C THR A 130 1.23 3.30 -18.40
N ASP A 131 2.25 3.83 -17.71
CA ASP A 131 2.68 5.23 -17.77
C ASP A 131 1.57 6.26 -17.48
N GLN A 132 0.52 5.86 -16.76
CA GLN A 132 -0.58 6.75 -16.41
C GLN A 132 -0.22 7.69 -15.25
N VAL A 133 0.68 7.26 -14.37
CA VAL A 133 1.19 8.01 -13.21
C VAL A 133 2.71 8.14 -13.34
N GLY A 134 3.19 9.37 -13.22
CA GLY A 134 4.61 9.71 -13.34
C GLY A 134 5.17 10.39 -12.09
N PHE A 135 6.37 10.93 -12.24
CA PHE A 135 7.07 11.64 -11.17
C PHE A 135 6.32 12.91 -10.75
N GLY A 136 6.18 13.15 -9.44
CA GLY A 136 5.55 14.37 -8.91
C GLY A 136 4.02 14.37 -8.93
N ASP A 137 3.39 13.28 -9.38
CA ASP A 137 1.94 13.16 -9.42
C ASP A 137 1.35 12.94 -8.01
N LEU A 138 0.12 13.42 -7.85
CA LEU A 138 -0.73 13.11 -6.69
C LEU A 138 -1.86 12.20 -7.14
N VAL A 139 -1.96 11.02 -6.53
CA VAL A 139 -3.02 10.04 -6.80
C VAL A 139 -4.02 10.05 -5.65
N THR A 140 -5.23 10.52 -5.91
CA THR A 140 -6.34 10.45 -4.96
C THR A 140 -7.09 9.14 -5.15
N VAL A 141 -7.24 8.38 -4.06
CA VAL A 141 -7.91 7.09 -4.03
C VAL A 141 -9.22 7.24 -3.27
N ASP A 142 -10.33 6.96 -3.95
CA ASP A 142 -11.68 6.99 -3.39
C ASP A 142 -12.40 5.65 -3.60
N TYR A 143 -13.52 5.46 -2.90
CA TYR A 143 -14.39 4.31 -3.09
C TYR A 143 -15.65 4.72 -3.85
N SER A 144 -15.85 4.12 -5.03
CA SER A 144 -17.10 4.29 -5.78
C SER A 144 -18.07 3.16 -5.43
N ALA A 145 -19.18 3.52 -4.78
CA ALA A 145 -20.25 2.57 -4.45
C ALA A 145 -20.95 2.00 -5.71
N GLU A 146 -20.95 2.74 -6.83
CA GLU A 146 -21.55 2.32 -8.09
C GLU A 146 -20.77 1.18 -8.75
N VAL A 147 -19.44 1.25 -8.68
CA VAL A 147 -18.53 0.25 -9.28
C VAL A 147 -18.15 -0.84 -8.27
N GLY A 148 -18.36 -0.60 -6.98
CA GLY A 148 -17.99 -1.49 -5.89
C GLY A 148 -16.47 -1.66 -5.74
N LYS A 149 -15.68 -0.70 -6.21
CA LYS A 149 -14.21 -0.75 -6.27
C LYS A 149 -13.59 0.59 -5.92
N LEU A 150 -12.29 0.54 -5.61
CA LEU A 150 -11.48 1.75 -5.47
C LEU A 150 -11.26 2.38 -6.84
N VAL A 151 -11.45 3.70 -6.90
CA VAL A 151 -11.21 4.55 -8.07
C VAL A 151 -10.00 5.44 -7.81
N PHE A 152 -9.22 5.67 -8.85
CA PHE A 152 -7.95 6.38 -8.78
C PHE A 152 -8.04 7.61 -9.68
N ALA A 153 -7.91 8.79 -9.09
CA ALA A 153 -7.86 10.07 -9.79
C ALA A 153 -6.44 10.64 -9.70
N LYS A 154 -5.93 11.17 -10.80
CA LYS A 154 -4.58 11.74 -10.87
C LYS A 154 -4.65 13.26 -10.98
N GLU A 155 -3.81 13.93 -10.20
CA GLU A 155 -3.54 15.36 -10.30
C GLU A 155 -2.05 15.58 -10.61
N HIS A 156 -1.76 16.15 -11.78
CA HIS A 156 -0.39 16.38 -12.23
C HIS A 156 0.26 17.53 -11.48
N GLY A 157 1.48 17.34 -10.97
CA GLY A 157 2.22 18.35 -10.21
C GLY A 157 1.63 18.67 -8.83
N GLY A 158 0.72 17.84 -8.32
CA GLY A 158 0.11 18.01 -6.99
C GLY A 158 1.02 17.64 -5.82
N ALA A 159 2.13 16.93 -6.07
CA ALA A 159 3.12 16.59 -5.05
C ALA A 159 4.39 17.42 -5.23
N LEU A 160 4.68 18.30 -4.26
CA LEU A 160 5.99 18.93 -4.14
C LEU A 160 7.00 17.88 -3.64
N ILE A 161 7.58 17.12 -4.56
CA ILE A 161 8.67 16.18 -4.25
C ILE A 161 9.98 16.94 -4.50
N THR A 162 10.63 17.38 -3.44
CA THR A 162 12.00 17.90 -3.53
C THR A 162 12.95 16.69 -3.57
N ASP A 163 13.52 16.40 -4.74
CA ASP A 163 14.71 15.56 -4.82
C ASP A 163 15.88 16.39 -4.27
N ASP A 164 16.29 16.14 -3.03
CA ASP A 164 17.49 16.75 -2.40
C ASP A 164 18.83 16.23 -2.99
N GLU A 165 18.83 15.60 -4.18
CA GLU A 165 20.03 15.13 -4.86
C GLU A 165 20.12 15.68 -6.30
N TYR A 166 20.40 16.97 -6.41
CA TYR A 166 21.12 17.54 -7.55
C TYR A 166 22.16 18.54 -7.06
N GLU A 167 23.30 18.06 -6.56
CA GLU A 167 24.55 18.79 -6.79
C GLU A 167 24.96 18.51 -8.24
N THR A 168 24.52 19.37 -9.17
CA THR A 168 25.22 19.50 -10.44
C THR A 168 26.57 20.17 -10.17
N PRO A 169 27.73 19.54 -10.45
CA PRO A 169 28.97 20.29 -10.57
C PRO A 169 28.91 21.09 -11.87
N THR A 170 28.35 22.30 -11.81
CA THR A 170 28.52 23.31 -12.85
C THR A 170 30.02 23.63 -12.95
N GLY A 171 30.68 23.18 -14.02
CA GLY A 171 32.08 23.56 -14.21
C GLY A 171 32.88 22.83 -15.27
N ARG A 172 32.33 22.54 -16.47
CA ARG A 172 33.15 22.50 -17.69
C ARG A 172 32.40 23.09 -18.88
N LEU A 173 32.94 24.22 -19.33
CA LEU A 173 32.65 24.99 -20.53
C LEU A 173 32.63 24.07 -21.76
N TYR A 174 31.48 23.96 -22.43
CA TYR A 174 31.40 23.34 -23.74
C TYR A 174 31.60 24.45 -24.78
N ASP A 175 32.80 24.51 -25.35
CA ASP A 175 33.10 25.38 -26.50
C ASP A 175 32.61 24.71 -27.79
N PRO A 176 31.67 25.30 -28.55
CA PRO A 176 31.32 24.79 -29.86
C PRO A 176 32.40 25.14 -30.89
N PRO A 177 32.86 24.21 -31.76
CA PRO A 177 33.77 24.56 -32.84
C PRO A 177 33.05 25.39 -33.91
N SER A 178 33.60 26.57 -34.20
CA SER A 178 33.18 27.47 -35.27
C SER A 178 34.07 27.35 -36.51
N GLY A 179 33.45 27.32 -37.70
CA GLY A 179 34.07 27.46 -39.03
C GLY A 179 34.20 26.14 -39.81
N SER A 180 34.06 26.04 -41.14
CA SER A 180 33.75 26.98 -42.23
C SER A 180 33.42 26.14 -43.48
N GLN A 181 32.79 26.77 -44.47
CA GLN A 181 32.24 26.25 -45.75
C GLN A 181 33.26 25.65 -46.74
N ALA A 182 32.80 24.74 -47.62
CA ALA A 182 33.03 24.71 -49.08
C ALA A 182 32.31 23.47 -49.71
N MET A 183 31.28 23.64 -50.54
CA MET A 183 31.31 23.72 -52.03
C MET A 183 31.65 22.41 -52.79
N THR A 184 30.65 21.92 -53.55
CA THR A 184 30.67 21.59 -54.99
C THR A 184 30.96 20.16 -55.54
N THR A 185 30.01 19.73 -56.40
CA THR A 185 30.09 19.00 -57.70
C THR A 185 30.48 17.51 -57.83
N GLY A 186 29.62 16.76 -58.55
CA GLY A 186 29.97 15.70 -59.52
C GLY A 186 29.75 14.26 -59.03
N ALA A 187 28.70 13.52 -59.40
CA ALA A 187 28.36 12.88 -60.69
C ALA A 187 28.65 11.36 -60.73
N LEU A 188 27.67 10.63 -61.31
CA LEU A 188 27.67 9.27 -61.91
C LEU A 188 27.25 8.04 -61.06
N GLU A 189 26.01 7.62 -61.35
CA GLU A 189 25.35 6.29 -61.25
C GLU A 189 26.14 5.11 -61.91
N PRO A 190 25.54 3.90 -62.05
CA PRO A 190 24.87 2.99 -61.08
C PRO A 190 25.44 1.55 -61.23
N ARG A 191 24.91 0.52 -60.53
CA ARG A 191 24.63 -0.85 -61.08
C ARG A 191 23.90 -1.77 -60.09
N HIS A 192 22.68 -2.13 -60.47
CA HIS A 192 22.08 -3.48 -60.56
C HIS A 192 22.16 -4.50 -59.39
N GLY A 193 20.98 -5.03 -59.04
CA GLY A 193 20.78 -6.41 -58.54
C GLY A 193 19.65 -6.54 -57.53
N LEU A 194 18.38 -6.64 -57.95
CA LEU A 194 17.61 -7.90 -58.11
C LEU A 194 17.24 -8.56 -56.76
N ALA A 195 16.13 -8.20 -56.11
CA ALA A 195 14.78 -8.83 -56.19
C ALA A 195 14.49 -9.83 -55.03
N PRO A 196 13.20 -10.05 -54.68
CA PRO A 196 12.76 -10.48 -53.34
C PRO A 196 12.47 -11.99 -53.19
N ALA A 197 12.48 -12.48 -51.95
CA ALA A 197 12.04 -13.84 -51.61
C ALA A 197 10.50 -13.87 -51.37
N PRO A 198 9.77 -14.84 -51.95
CA PRO A 198 8.32 -14.97 -51.76
C PRO A 198 7.95 -15.92 -50.60
N ALA A 199 6.73 -15.70 -50.10
CA ALA A 199 6.01 -16.54 -49.17
C ALA A 199 5.74 -17.96 -49.71
N ARG A 200 5.66 -18.95 -48.82
CA ARG A 200 4.67 -20.04 -48.95
C ARG A 200 4.35 -20.75 -47.63
N GLU A 201 3.05 -20.80 -47.43
CA GLU A 201 2.18 -21.54 -46.52
C GLU A 201 2.37 -23.06 -46.57
N LYS A 202 2.33 -23.72 -45.40
CA LYS A 202 1.39 -24.79 -45.03
C LYS A 202 1.38 -24.98 -43.52
#